data_AF-A0A845YN71-F1
#
_entry.id   AF-A0A845YN71-F1
#
_cell.length_a   1.000
_cell.length_b   1.000
_cell.length_c   1.000
_cell.angle_alpha   90.00
_cell.angle_beta   90.00
_cell.angle_gamma   90.00
#
_symmetry.space_group_name_H-M   'P 1'
#
loop_
_entity.id
_entity.type
_entity.pdbx_description
1 polymer ?
#
loop_
_entity_poly.entity_id
_entity_poly.type
_entity_poly.pdbx_seq_one_letter_code
_entity_poly.pdbx_strand_id
1 'polypeptide(L)'
;MAKSRRQPLDRLAQALMVMLAIVIGIIVLLGGPAASKVRDFSWQNERVGADDTAFLLTFSRPMDQASVEKNLTIEPPLPGRFSWAGQRM
;
A
#
# COMPACT_ATOMS: atom_id res chain seq x y z
N MET A 1 52.66 4.70 4.59
CA MET A 1 51.67 3.61 4.40
C MET A 1 51.15 3.18 5.77
N ALA A 2 50.08 3.80 6.28
CA ALA A 2 49.52 3.45 7.58
C ALA A 2 48.59 2.25 7.42
N LYS A 3 49.08 1.06 7.79
CA LYS A 3 48.30 -0.18 7.83
C LYS A 3 47.33 -0.06 9.01
N SER A 4 46.06 0.30 8.74
CA SER A 4 45.06 0.37 9.81
C SER A 4 44.92 -1.02 10.42
N ARG A 5 45.43 -1.16 11.65
CA ARG A 5 45.29 -2.37 12.44
C ARG A 5 43.80 -2.46 12.79
N ARG A 6 43.02 -3.19 11.97
CA ARG A 6 41.56 -3.39 12.16
C ARG A 6 41.31 -3.68 13.63
N GLN A 7 40.83 -2.67 14.36
CA GLN A 7 40.50 -2.83 15.76
C GLN A 7 39.40 -3.89 15.84
N PRO A 8 39.30 -4.67 16.94
CA PRO A 8 38.23 -5.65 17.10
C PRO A 8 36.84 -5.03 16.88
N LEU A 9 36.69 -3.75 17.24
CA LEU A 9 35.49 -2.95 17.00
C LEU A 9 35.16 -2.75 15.50
N ASP A 10 36.17 -2.52 14.66
CA ASP A 10 35.99 -2.32 13.21
C ASP A 10 35.52 -3.61 12.52
N ARG A 11 35.98 -4.77 13.01
CA ARG A 11 35.49 -6.07 12.52
C ARG A 11 34.04 -6.34 12.93
N LEU A 12 33.67 -5.95 14.15
CA LEU A 12 32.29 -6.06 14.63
C LEU A 12 31.35 -5.13 13.83
N ALA A 13 31.79 -3.91 13.56
CA ALA A 13 31.05 -2.95 12.75
C ALA A 13 30.87 -3.43 11.30
N GLN A 14 31.92 -3.98 10.68
CA GLN A 14 31.81 -4.58 9.33
C GLN A 14 30.87 -5.78 9.30
N ALA A 15 30.95 -6.68 10.29
CA ALA A 15 30.03 -7.82 10.38
C ALA A 15 28.57 -7.36 10.52
N LEU A 16 28.32 -6.35 11.35
CA LEU A 16 26.99 -5.76 11.52
C LEU A 16 26.49 -5.11 10.23
N MET A 17 27.33 -4.32 9.54
CA MET A 17 26.96 -3.68 8.28
C MET A 17 26.61 -4.69 7.18
N VAL A 18 27.42 -5.76 7.04
CA VAL A 18 27.15 -6.83 6.07
C VAL A 18 25.86 -7.58 6.44
N MET A 19 25.66 -7.88 7.72
CA MET A 19 24.43 -8.53 8.19
C MET A 19 23.19 -7.67 7.88
N LEU A 20 23.21 -6.38 8.21
CA LEU A 20 22.11 -5.47 7.90
C LEU A 20 21.87 -5.36 6.39
N ALA A 21 22.92 -5.29 5.58
CA ALA A 21 22.80 -5.26 4.11
C ALA A 21 22.16 -6.55 3.56
N ILE A 22 22.52 -7.71 4.10
CA ILE A 22 21.90 -9.00 3.75
C ILE A 22 20.43 -8.99 4.16
N VAL A 23 20.09 -8.56 5.38
CA VAL A 23 18.70 -8.49 5.87
C VAL A 23 17.85 -7.57 4.99
N ILE A 24 18.37 -6.39 4.62
CA ILE A 24 17.67 -5.45 3.73
C ILE A 24 17.48 -6.08 2.33
N GLY A 25 18.52 -6.70 1.78
CA GLY A 25 18.43 -7.39 0.48
C GLY A 25 17.38 -8.50 0.49
N ILE A 26 17.34 -9.29 1.56
CA ILE A 26 16.35 -10.34 1.80
C ILE A 26 14.94 -9.73 1.88
N ILE A 27 14.74 -8.65 2.63
CA ILE A 27 13.44 -7.95 2.74
C ILE A 27 12.97 -7.44 1.38
N VAL A 28 13.86 -6.87 0.56
CA VAL A 28 13.51 -6.38 -0.78
C VAL A 28 13.14 -7.54 -1.72
N LEU A 29 13.85 -8.67 -1.65
CA LEU A 29 13.57 -9.86 -2.47
C LEU A 29 12.29 -10.59 -2.04
N LEU A 30 11.98 -10.61 -0.75
CA LEU A 30 10.74 -11.19 -0.20
C LEU A 30 9.56 -10.23 -0.21
N GLY A 31 9.80 -8.94 -0.47
CA GLY A 31 8.82 -7.87 -0.42
C GLY A 31 7.66 -8.15 -1.38
N GLY A 32 6.58 -8.69 -0.83
CA GLY A 32 5.37 -9.01 -1.59
C GLY A 32 4.71 -7.76 -2.18
N PRO A 33 3.80 -7.93 -3.15
CA PRO A 33 3.06 -6.81 -3.71
C PRO A 33 2.35 -6.06 -2.57
N ALA A 34 2.62 -4.76 -2.44
CA ALA A 34 1.93 -3.92 -1.45
C ALA A 34 0.42 -4.17 -1.54
N ALA A 35 -0.23 -4.41 -0.40
CA ALA A 35 -1.64 -4.78 -0.35
C ALA A 35 -2.49 -3.74 -1.09
N SER A 36 -3.47 -4.22 -1.87
CA SER A 36 -4.49 -3.38 -2.48
C SER A 36 -5.28 -2.68 -1.38
N LYS A 37 -5.35 -1.35 -1.46
CA LYS A 37 -6.03 -0.52 -0.46
C LYS A 37 -6.85 0.56 -1.14
N VAL A 38 -7.91 0.99 -0.47
CA VAL A 38 -8.60 2.23 -0.83
C VAL A 38 -7.62 3.37 -0.60
N ARG A 39 -7.33 4.10 -1.68
CA ARG A 39 -6.45 5.27 -1.67
C ARG A 39 -7.21 6.53 -1.34
N ASP A 40 -8.41 6.66 -1.89
CA ASP A 40 -9.23 7.84 -1.75
C ASP A 40 -10.72 7.47 -1.72
N PHE A 41 -11.48 8.17 -0.90
CA PHE A 41 -12.93 8.08 -0.80
C PHE A 41 -13.46 9.51 -0.83
N SER A 42 -14.22 9.85 -1.87
CA SER A 42 -14.58 11.25 -2.14
C SER A 42 -15.31 11.92 -0.99
N TRP A 43 -16.18 11.19 -0.30
CA TRP A 43 -16.96 11.72 0.83
C TRP A 43 -16.24 11.60 2.18
N GLN A 44 -14.96 11.20 2.20
CA GLN A 44 -14.21 11.07 3.45
C GLN A 44 -14.05 12.44 4.11
N ASN A 45 -14.61 12.58 5.31
CA ASN A 45 -14.62 13.84 6.08
C ASN A 45 -15.34 15.00 5.37
N GLU A 46 -16.22 14.72 4.42
CA GLU A 46 -17.01 15.73 3.71
C GLU A 46 -18.44 15.84 4.29
N ARG A 47 -19.05 17.03 4.21
CA ARG A 47 -20.46 17.21 4.55
C ARG A 47 -21.30 16.88 3.33
N VAL A 48 -21.92 15.70 3.34
CA VAL A 48 -22.74 15.19 2.25
C VAL A 48 -24.21 15.58 2.46
N GLY A 49 -24.83 16.15 1.43
CA GLY A 49 -26.24 16.55 1.41
C GLY A 49 -27.09 15.67 0.49
N ALA A 50 -28.37 16.02 0.33
CA ALA A 50 -29.28 15.28 -0.56
C ALA A 50 -28.97 15.45 -2.05
N ASP A 51 -28.21 16.49 -2.41
CA ASP A 51 -27.80 16.76 -3.79
C ASP A 51 -26.60 15.89 -4.23
N ASP A 52 -25.88 15.28 -3.27
CA ASP A 52 -24.73 14.41 -3.53
C ASP A 52 -25.18 12.98 -3.84
N THR A 53 -25.27 12.66 -5.13
CA THR A 53 -25.88 11.40 -5.61
C THR A 53 -24.91 10.24 -5.81
N ALA A 54 -23.60 10.49 -5.73
CA ALA A 54 -22.58 9.46 -5.90
C ALA A 54 -21.30 9.79 -5.13
N PHE A 55 -20.66 8.73 -4.62
CA PHE A 55 -19.30 8.79 -4.11
C PHE A 55 -18.35 7.98 -4.99
N LEU A 56 -17.07 8.33 -4.93
CA LEU A 56 -16.02 7.63 -5.65
C LEU A 56 -15.08 6.95 -4.67
N LEU A 57 -14.75 5.69 -4.98
CA LEU A 57 -13.68 4.94 -4.31
C LEU A 57 -12.54 4.73 -5.30
N THR A 58 -11.37 5.28 -4.97
CA THR A 58 -10.15 5.10 -5.76
C THR A 58 -9.26 4.09 -5.08
N PHE A 59 -8.85 3.05 -5.80
CA PHE A 59 -7.94 2.03 -5.30
C PHE A 59 -6.49 2.34 -5.66
N SER A 60 -5.54 1.83 -4.87
CA SER A 60 -4.11 2.00 -5.13
C SER A 60 -3.63 1.26 -6.40
N ARG A 61 -4.43 0.31 -6.90
CA ARG A 61 -4.15 -0.58 -8.05
C ARG A 61 -5.46 -1.03 -8.71
N PRO A 62 -5.41 -1.58 -9.93
CA PRO A 62 -6.57 -2.24 -10.54
C PRO A 62 -7.12 -3.33 -9.63
N MET A 63 -8.45 -3.35 -9.46
CA MET A 63 -9.17 -4.32 -8.63
C MET A 63 -9.99 -5.24 -9.52
N ASP A 64 -10.25 -6.45 -9.04
CA ASP A 64 -11.35 -7.26 -9.56
C ASP A 64 -12.69 -6.65 -9.13
N GLN A 65 -13.50 -6.27 -10.12
CA GLN A 65 -14.76 -5.57 -9.91
C GLN A 65 -15.76 -6.43 -9.12
N ALA A 66 -15.88 -7.70 -9.48
CA ALA A 66 -16.80 -8.63 -8.82
C ALA A 66 -16.41 -8.85 -7.35
N SER A 67 -15.10 -8.94 -7.06
CA SER A 67 -14.61 -8.99 -5.69
C SER A 67 -14.95 -7.73 -4.90
N VAL A 68 -14.82 -6.54 -5.47
CA VAL A 68 -15.14 -5.30 -4.74
C VAL A 68 -16.63 -5.19 -4.48
N GLU A 69 -17.48 -5.41 -5.47
CA GLU A 69 -18.94 -5.33 -5.32
C GLU A 69 -19.47 -6.32 -4.28
N LYS A 70 -18.91 -7.53 -4.23
CA LYS A 70 -19.28 -8.56 -3.23
C LYS A 70 -18.87 -8.19 -1.80
N ASN A 71 -17.77 -7.46 -1.64
CA ASN A 71 -17.20 -7.16 -0.32
C ASN A 71 -17.46 -5.72 0.15
N LEU A 72 -18.08 -4.87 -0.69
CA LEU A 72 -18.47 -3.53 -0.29
C LEU A 72 -19.77 -3.58 0.52
N THR A 73 -19.66 -3.24 1.80
CA THR A 73 -20.81 -3.07 2.70
C THR A 73 -21.04 -1.60 2.95
N ILE A 74 -22.28 -1.14 2.81
CA ILE A 74 -22.69 0.23 3.10
C ILE A 74 -23.66 0.19 4.28
N GLU A 75 -23.34 0.93 5.33
CA GLU A 75 -24.16 1.05 6.52
C GLU A 75 -24.46 2.53 6.82
N PRO A 76 -25.74 2.95 6.88
CA PRO A 76 -26.95 2.16 6.63
C PRO A 76 -27.07 1.71 5.16
N PRO A 77 -27.83 0.65 4.85
CA PRO A 77 -27.96 0.17 3.47
C PRO A 77 -28.58 1.26 2.58
N LEU A 78 -27.88 1.61 1.51
CA LEU A 78 -28.32 2.59 0.52
C LEU A 78 -28.56 1.90 -0.82
N PRO A 79 -29.73 2.09 -1.45
CA PRO A 79 -29.96 1.61 -2.81
C PRO A 79 -29.09 2.40 -3.79
N GLY A 80 -28.48 1.72 -4.74
CA GLY A 80 -27.56 2.35 -5.69
C GLY A 80 -27.18 1.42 -6.83
N ARG A 81 -26.23 1.88 -7.65
CA ARG A 81 -25.62 1.11 -8.73
C ARG A 81 -24.11 1.30 -8.72
N PHE A 82 -23.38 0.28 -9.14
CA PHE A 82 -21.95 0.36 -9.34
C PHE A 82 -21.62 0.92 -10.72
N SER A 83 -20.59 1.77 -10.78
CA SER A 83 -20.03 2.29 -12.03
C SER A 83 -18.51 2.29 -11.91
N TRP A 84 -17.84 1.71 -12.91
CA TRP A 84 -16.39 1.56 -12.92
C TRP A 84 -15.76 2.50 -13.94
N ALA A 85 -14.89 3.39 -13.46
CA ALA A 85 -14.05 4.23 -14.30
C ALA A 85 -12.67 3.59 -14.50
N GLY A 86 -12.07 3.76 -15.69
CA GLY A 86 -10.67 3.36 -15.92
C GLY A 86 -10.44 1.98 -16.57
N GLN A 87 -11.44 1.37 -17.22
CA GLN A 87 -11.33 0.09 -17.95
C GLN A 87 -10.46 0.15 -19.23
N ARG A 88 -9.43 1.00 -19.28
CA ARG A 88 -8.57 1.16 -20.45
C ARG A 88 -7.13 1.37 -20.01
N MET A 89 -6.37 0.28 -19.89
CA MET A 89 -5.07 0.04 -20.55
C MET A 89 -4.83 -1.48 -20.59
#